data_AF-A0A1W9GDF5-F1
#
_entry.id   AF-A0A1W9GDF5-F1
#
_cell.length_a   1.000
_cell.length_b   1.000
_cell.length_c   1.000
_cell.angle_alpha   90.00
_cell.angle_beta   90.00
_cell.angle_gamma   90.00
#
_symmetry.space_group_name_H-M   'P 1'
#
loop_
_entity.id
_entity.type
_entity.pdbx_description
1 polymer ?
#
loop_
_entity_poly.entity_id
_entity_poly.type
_entity_poly.pdbx_seq_one_letter_code
_entity_poly.pdbx_strand_id
1 'polypeptide(L)'
;MILRWIHFLAGITWIGLLYFFNLINAAFLKSLDGPTKNIVIPKLMPAALNWFRHGATVTVLAGVLLYGHMYHKGGTGAVALAIGGLLGIIMMGNVHGIIWPNQKKIIAAVTAAAQGTPAPPEMAQWGRTALLASRVNFMLSIPMLFFMGAGSHFR
;
A
#
# COMPACT_ATOMS: atom_id res chain seq x y z
N MET A 1 1.52 -17.16 18.62
CA MET A 1 2.82 -16.68 18.11
C MET A 1 2.88 -16.59 16.59
N ILE A 2 2.45 -17.62 15.85
CA ILE A 2 2.42 -17.62 14.38
C ILE A 2 1.67 -16.41 13.79
N LEU A 3 0.47 -16.10 14.28
CA LEU A 3 -0.33 -14.97 13.77
C LEU A 3 0.39 -13.60 13.87
N ARG A 4 1.21 -13.40 14.91
CA ARG A 4 2.02 -12.18 15.07
C ARG A 4 3.09 -12.08 13.99
N TRP A 5 3.76 -13.18 13.68
CA TRP A 5 4.75 -13.23 12.62
C TRP A 5 4.13 -13.02 11.24
N ILE A 6 2.95 -13.59 10.99
CA ILE A 6 2.18 -13.34 9.76
C ILE A 6 1.89 -11.84 9.63
N HIS A 7 1.33 -11.22 10.67
CA HIS A 7 1.04 -9.79 10.68
C HIS A 7 2.30 -8.96 10.42
N PHE A 8 3.40 -9.29 11.09
CA PHE A 8 4.64 -8.53 11.02
C PHE A 8 5.31 -8.63 9.63
N LEU A 9 5.46 -9.83 9.08
CA LEU A 9 6.08 -10.03 7.76
C LEU A 9 5.23 -9.46 6.62
N ALA A 10 3.91 -9.60 6.71
CA ALA A 10 3.00 -8.95 5.77
C ALA A 10 3.08 -7.42 5.89
N GLY A 11 3.20 -6.89 7.11
CA GLY A 11 3.33 -5.45 7.39
C GLY A 11 4.62 -4.88 6.79
N ILE A 12 5.75 -5.57 6.95
CA ILE A 12 7.02 -5.20 6.32
C ILE A 12 6.87 -5.15 4.80
N THR A 13 6.24 -6.17 4.21
CA THR A 13 6.04 -6.23 2.75
C THR A 13 5.17 -5.07 2.28
N TRP A 14 4.06 -4.81 2.97
CA TRP A 14 3.12 -3.76 2.63
C TRP A 14 3.74 -2.35 2.74
N ILE A 15 4.28 -2.03 3.92
CA ILE A 15 4.84 -0.69 4.20
C ILE A 15 6.16 -0.49 3.45
N GLY A 16 6.98 -1.52 3.29
CA GLY A 16 8.20 -1.46 2.48
C GLY A 16 7.89 -1.09 1.02
N LEU A 17 6.89 -1.74 0.41
CA LEU A 17 6.46 -1.40 -0.95
C LEU A 17 5.81 -0.01 -1.04
N LEU A 18 5.07 0.42 0.00
CA LEU A 18 4.54 1.78 0.08
C LEU A 18 5.66 2.83 0.00
N TYR A 19 6.74 2.62 0.76
CA TYR A 19 7.89 3.51 0.79
C TYR A 19 8.64 3.46 -0.54
N PHE A 20 8.87 2.27 -1.10
CA PHE A 20 9.45 2.10 -2.43
C PHE A 20 8.66 2.90 -3.49
N PHE A 21 7.33 2.80 -3.50
CA PHE A 21 6.51 3.51 -4.48
C PHE A 21 6.63 5.03 -4.40
N ASN A 22 6.68 5.57 -3.17
CA ASN A 22 6.68 7.02 -2.95
C ASN A 22 8.08 7.65 -3.05
N LEU A 23 9.11 6.96 -2.57
CA LEU A 23 10.47 7.51 -2.47
C LEU A 23 11.33 7.20 -3.70
N ILE A 24 11.09 6.06 -4.37
CA ILE A 24 11.97 5.57 -5.44
C ILE A 24 11.20 5.50 -6.76
N ASN A 25 10.15 4.67 -6.82
CA ASN A 25 9.52 4.28 -8.08
C ASN A 25 8.94 5.47 -8.85
N ALA A 26 8.26 6.41 -8.18
CA ALA A 26 7.65 7.54 -8.85
C ALA A 26 8.67 8.44 -9.57
N ALA A 27 9.82 8.70 -8.92
CA ALA A 27 10.91 9.47 -9.53
C ALA A 27 11.60 8.69 -10.65
N PHE A 28 11.89 7.40 -10.41
CA PHE A 28 12.48 6.51 -11.41
C PHE A 28 11.62 6.41 -12.67
N LEU A 29 10.31 6.15 -12.54
CA LEU A 29 9.42 6.10 -13.72
C LEU A 29 9.35 7.45 -14.43
N LYS A 30 9.47 8.59 -13.73
CA LYS A 30 9.49 9.90 -14.38
C LYS A 30 10.73 10.12 -15.25
N SER A 31 11.88 9.56 -14.87
CA SER A 31 13.12 9.71 -15.65
C SER A 31 13.19 8.83 -16.90
N LEU A 32 12.27 7.87 -17.07
CA LEU A 32 12.23 7.02 -18.26
C LEU A 32 11.50 7.69 -19.43
N ASP A 33 11.99 7.46 -20.64
CA ASP A 33 11.30 7.76 -21.89
C ASP A 33 10.10 6.82 -22.13
N GLY A 34 9.26 7.16 -23.11
CA GLY A 34 8.03 6.41 -23.42
C GLY A 34 8.28 4.94 -23.78
N PRO A 35 9.15 4.65 -24.76
CA PRO A 35 9.52 3.27 -25.12
C PRO A 35 9.99 2.43 -23.92
N THR A 36 10.85 2.96 -23.06
CA THR A 36 11.34 2.22 -21.88
C THR A 36 10.23 1.96 -20.87
N LYS A 37 9.30 2.91 -20.65
CA LYS A 37 8.12 2.71 -19.79
C LYS A 37 7.25 1.54 -20.25
N ASN A 38 7.09 1.37 -21.56
CA ASN A 38 6.32 0.27 -22.16
C ASN A 38 6.92 -1.11 -21.85
N ILE A 39 8.20 -1.18 -21.48
CA ILE A 39 8.89 -2.42 -21.09
C ILE A 39 8.86 -2.60 -19.57
N VAL A 40 9.17 -1.55 -18.81
CA VAL A 40 9.35 -1.61 -17.35
C VAL A 40 8.02 -1.74 -16.62
N ILE A 41 7.02 -0.89 -16.95
CA ILE A 41 5.76 -0.83 -16.20
C ILE A 41 5.00 -2.16 -16.24
N PRO A 42 4.80 -2.82 -17.40
CA PRO A 42 4.06 -4.09 -17.45
C PRO A 42 4.75 -5.24 -16.72
N LYS A 43 6.06 -5.18 -16.50
CA LYS A 43 6.81 -6.22 -15.76
C LYS A 43 6.88 -5.93 -14.26
N LEU A 44 7.22 -4.70 -13.89
CA LEU A 44 7.43 -4.31 -12.50
C LEU A 44 6.11 -4.10 -11.75
N MET A 45 5.19 -3.32 -12.32
CA MET A 45 4.02 -2.83 -11.58
C MET A 45 3.04 -3.94 -11.19
N PRO A 46 2.69 -4.91 -12.05
CA PRO A 46 1.79 -5.99 -11.64
C PRO A 46 2.34 -6.81 -10.47
N ALA A 47 3.63 -7.15 -10.51
CA ALA A 47 4.29 -7.92 -9.45
C ALA A 47 4.30 -7.13 -8.14
N ALA A 48 4.80 -5.89 -8.16
CA ALA A 48 4.89 -5.05 -6.97
C ALA A 48 3.50 -4.74 -6.37
N LEU A 49 2.51 -4.40 -7.20
CA LEU A 49 1.15 -4.10 -6.73
C LEU A 49 0.41 -5.33 -6.20
N ASN A 50 0.69 -6.52 -6.74
CA ASN A 50 0.10 -7.75 -6.23
C ASN A 50 0.58 -8.07 -4.81
N TRP A 51 1.88 -7.94 -4.55
CA TRP A 51 2.43 -8.07 -3.20
C TRP A 51 1.93 -6.96 -2.27
N PHE A 52 1.87 -5.72 -2.76
CA PHE A 52 1.40 -4.58 -2.00
C PHE A 52 -0.06 -4.74 -1.52
N ARG A 53 -0.98 -5.10 -2.43
CA ARG A 53 -2.42 -5.22 -2.10
C ARG A 53 -2.71 -6.40 -1.17
N HIS A 54 -2.06 -7.54 -1.40
CA HIS A 54 -2.27 -8.73 -0.57
C HIS A 54 -1.55 -8.61 0.76
N GLY A 55 -0.35 -8.01 0.78
CA GLY A 55 0.34 -7.65 2.01
C GLY A 55 -0.53 -6.76 2.90
N ALA A 56 -1.20 -5.75 2.32
CA ALA A 56 -2.15 -4.91 3.05
C ALA A 56 -3.29 -5.72 3.68
N THR A 57 -3.97 -6.54 2.87
CA THR A 57 -5.08 -7.38 3.33
C THR A 57 -4.66 -8.33 4.45
N VAL A 58 -3.55 -9.06 4.27
CA VAL A 58 -3.07 -10.03 5.25
C VAL A 58 -2.66 -9.32 6.54
N THR A 59 -1.98 -8.18 6.46
CA THR A 59 -1.58 -7.39 7.63
C THR A 59 -2.81 -6.98 8.42
N VAL A 60 -3.80 -6.34 7.79
CA VAL A 60 -4.98 -5.83 8.49
C VAL A 60 -5.81 -6.96 9.09
N LEU A 61 -6.08 -8.03 8.33
CA LEU A 61 -6.86 -9.16 8.85
C LEU A 61 -6.16 -9.83 10.04
N ALA A 62 -4.86 -10.09 9.94
CA ALA A 62 -4.11 -10.65 11.05
C ALA A 62 -4.09 -9.70 12.26
N GLY A 63 -4.01 -8.39 12.02
CA GLY A 63 -4.04 -7.35 13.06
C GLY A 63 -5.38 -7.29 13.79
N VAL A 64 -6.50 -7.36 13.06
CA VAL A 64 -7.85 -7.39 13.64
C VAL A 64 -8.03 -8.65 14.51
N LEU A 65 -7.58 -9.81 14.03
CA LEU A 65 -7.64 -11.06 14.81
C LEU A 65 -6.78 -10.99 16.08
N LEU A 66 -5.57 -10.41 15.99
CA LEU A 66 -4.70 -10.19 17.16
C LEU A 66 -5.31 -9.23 18.17
N TYR A 67 -5.90 -8.13 17.69
CA TYR A 67 -6.56 -7.14 18.52
C TYR A 67 -7.77 -7.76 19.24
N GLY A 68 -8.61 -8.52 18.53
CA GLY A 68 -9.74 -9.24 19.12
C GLY A 68 -9.32 -10.21 20.23
N HIS A 69 -8.22 -10.95 20.02
CA HIS A 69 -7.68 -11.85 21.06
C HIS A 69 -7.13 -11.09 22.29
N MET A 70 -6.72 -9.84 22.13
CA MET A 70 -6.15 -9.02 23.21
C MET A 70 -7.14 -8.01 23.80
N TYR A 71 -8.36 -7.92 23.26
CA TYR A 71 -9.35 -6.88 23.57
C TYR A 71 -9.72 -6.81 25.06
N HIS A 72 -9.78 -7.97 25.73
CA HIS A 72 -10.09 -8.06 27.16
C HIS A 72 -9.04 -7.44 28.09
N LYS A 73 -7.85 -7.10 27.59
CA LYS A 73 -6.77 -6.53 28.42
C LYS A 73 -6.94 -5.04 28.71
N GLY A 74 -7.76 -4.31 27.93
CA GLY A 74 -8.05 -2.89 28.15
C GLY A 74 -6.81 -1.99 28.19
N GLY A 75 -6.98 -0.75 28.67
CA GLY A 75 -5.87 0.17 28.95
C GLY A 75 -5.42 1.04 27.77
N THR A 76 -4.50 1.95 28.06
CA THR A 76 -4.00 2.97 27.12
C THR A 76 -3.29 2.35 25.91
N GLY A 77 -2.57 1.23 26.10
CA GLY A 77 -1.96 0.46 25.02
C GLY A 77 -2.97 -0.13 24.04
N ALA A 78 -4.12 -0.60 24.53
CA ALA A 78 -5.19 -1.10 23.65
C ALA A 78 -5.80 0.03 22.80
N VAL A 79 -5.99 1.22 23.38
CA VAL A 79 -6.47 2.39 22.63
C VAL A 79 -5.46 2.81 21.56
N ALA A 80 -4.17 2.86 21.89
CA ALA A 80 -3.12 3.14 20.91
C ALA A 80 -3.13 2.13 19.74
N LEU A 81 -3.19 0.82 20.05
CA LEU A 81 -3.30 -0.22 19.02
C LEU A 81 -4.56 -0.08 18.16
N ALA A 82 -5.69 0.33 18.75
CA ALA A 82 -6.92 0.57 18.02
C ALA A 82 -6.81 1.74 17.04
N ILE A 83 -6.18 2.84 17.46
CA ILE A 83 -5.92 4.01 16.59
C ILE A 83 -5.01 3.60 15.43
N GLY A 84 -3.90 2.93 15.71
CA GLY A 84 -3.00 2.40 14.68
C GLY A 84 -3.73 1.46 13.72
N GLY A 85 -4.51 0.52 14.25
CA GLY A 85 -5.30 -0.43 13.48
C GLY A 85 -6.32 0.25 12.56
N LEU A 86 -7.03 1.27 13.05
CA LEU A 86 -7.99 2.04 12.26
C LEU A 86 -7.31 2.77 11.08
N LEU A 87 -6.15 3.39 11.32
CA LEU A 87 -5.36 4.01 10.27
C LEU A 87 -4.94 2.99 9.21
N GLY A 88 -4.51 1.79 9.65
CA GLY A 88 -4.23 0.67 8.76
C GLY A 88 -5.44 0.25 7.92
N ILE A 89 -6.62 0.14 8.51
CA ILE A 89 -7.86 -0.20 7.78
C ILE A 89 -8.18 0.86 6.72
N ILE A 90 -8.11 2.15 7.06
CA ILE A 90 -8.32 3.26 6.12
C ILE A 90 -7.32 3.17 4.96
N MET A 91 -6.03 2.97 5.29
CA MET A 91 -4.98 2.84 4.29
C MET A 91 -5.22 1.65 3.36
N MET A 92 -5.61 0.49 3.88
CA MET A 92 -5.98 -0.68 3.07
C MET A 92 -7.18 -0.38 2.17
N GLY A 93 -8.17 0.37 2.68
CA GLY A 93 -9.29 0.89 1.90
C GLY A 93 -8.82 1.70 0.69
N ASN A 94 -7.85 2.62 0.89
CA ASN A 94 -7.26 3.38 -0.22
C ASN A 94 -6.52 2.47 -1.23
N VAL A 95 -5.84 1.42 -0.76
CA VAL A 95 -5.14 0.46 -1.64
C VAL A 95 -6.11 -0.21 -2.60
N HIS A 96 -7.20 -0.77 -2.08
CA HIS A 96 -8.16 -1.53 -2.89
C HIS A 96 -9.17 -0.66 -3.62
N GLY A 97 -9.59 0.46 -3.03
CA GLY A 97 -10.62 1.34 -3.58
C GLY A 97 -10.10 2.38 -4.57
N ILE A 98 -8.85 2.86 -4.42
CA ILE A 98 -8.33 3.98 -5.23
C ILE A 98 -7.07 3.57 -6.00
N ILE A 99 -6.05 3.05 -5.31
CA ILE A 99 -4.75 2.77 -5.94
C ILE A 99 -4.89 1.65 -6.97
N TRP A 100 -5.42 0.48 -6.57
CA TRP A 100 -5.49 -0.69 -7.42
C TRP A 100 -6.34 -0.50 -8.69
N PRO A 101 -7.56 0.07 -8.65
CA PRO A 101 -8.36 0.27 -9.85
C PRO A 101 -7.70 1.20 -10.87
N ASN A 102 -7.07 2.30 -10.42
CA ASN A 102 -6.34 3.20 -11.30
C ASN A 102 -5.09 2.54 -11.88
N GLN A 103 -4.34 1.78 -11.08
CA GLN A 103 -3.17 1.06 -11.57
C GLN A 103 -3.51 -0.02 -12.59
N LYS A 104 -4.64 -0.73 -12.43
CA LYS A 104 -5.13 -1.66 -13.47
C LYS A 104 -5.33 -0.96 -14.82
N LYS A 105 -5.96 0.22 -14.82
CA LYS A 105 -6.18 1.01 -16.05
C LYS A 105 -4.86 1.44 -16.69
N ILE A 106 -3.91 1.91 -15.88
CA ILE A 106 -2.57 2.30 -16.35
C ILE A 106 -1.83 1.11 -16.95
N ILE A 107 -1.78 -0.02 -16.25
CA ILE A 107 -1.11 -1.25 -16.73
C ILE A 107 -1.72 -1.69 -18.06
N ALA A 108 -3.05 -1.76 -18.15
CA ALA A 108 -3.73 -2.15 -19.39
C ALA A 108 -3.38 -1.20 -20.54
N ALA A 109 -3.42 0.12 -20.29
CA ALA A 109 -3.16 1.11 -21.32
C ALA A 109 -1.68 1.14 -21.76
N VAL A 110 -0.72 0.97 -20.86
CA VAL A 110 0.71 0.84 -21.21
C VAL A 110 0.98 -0.47 -21.95
N THR A 111 0.29 -1.55 -21.60
CA THR A 111 0.41 -2.84 -22.30
C THR A 111 -0.11 -2.74 -23.73
N ALA A 112 -1.24 -2.06 -23.94
CA ALA A 112 -1.76 -1.78 -25.28
C ALA A 112 -0.83 -0.85 -26.08
N ALA A 113 -0.21 0.14 -25.43
CA ALA A 113 0.78 1.03 -26.04
C ALA A 113 2.05 0.31 -26.48
N ALA A 114 2.49 -0.71 -25.73
CA ALA A 114 3.57 -1.59 -26.16
C ALA A 114 3.24 -2.38 -27.45
N GLN A 115 1.96 -2.52 -27.78
CA GLN A 115 1.46 -3.20 -28.98
C GLN A 115 1.04 -2.23 -30.09
N GLY A 116 1.38 -0.94 -29.98
CA GLY A 116 1.10 0.08 -31.00
C GLY A 116 -0.23 0.82 -30.85
N THR A 117 -1.00 0.56 -29.79
CA THR A 117 -2.24 1.32 -29.51
C THR A 117 -1.90 2.62 -28.76
N PRO A 118 -2.29 3.82 -29.25
CA PRO A 118 -2.00 5.06 -28.55
C PRO A 118 -2.50 5.07 -27.10
N ALA A 119 -1.68 5.60 -26.18
CA ALA A 119 -2.08 5.74 -24.78
C ALA A 119 -3.27 6.72 -24.66
N PRO A 120 -4.32 6.38 -23.89
CA PRO A 120 -5.45 7.26 -23.66
C PRO A 120 -5.02 8.54 -22.91
N PRO A 121 -5.56 9.72 -23.26
CA PRO A 121 -5.21 10.99 -22.59
C PRO A 121 -5.44 10.97 -21.07
N GLU A 122 -6.44 10.20 -20.63
CA GLU A 122 -6.85 10.05 -19.24
C GLU A 122 -5.83 9.29 -18.37
N MET A 123 -4.87 8.58 -18.98
CA MET A 123 -3.85 7.81 -18.26
C MET A 123 -3.09 8.66 -17.25
N ALA A 124 -2.78 9.91 -17.61
CA ALA A 124 -2.09 10.84 -16.71
C ALA A 124 -2.90 11.13 -15.45
N GLN A 125 -4.23 11.26 -15.57
CA GLN A 125 -5.12 11.49 -14.43
C GLN A 125 -5.18 10.26 -13.51
N TRP A 126 -5.29 9.05 -14.07
CA TRP A 126 -5.27 7.82 -13.27
C TRP A 126 -3.97 7.70 -12.46
N GLY A 127 -2.83 8.01 -13.10
CA GLY A 127 -1.52 8.01 -12.45
C GLY A 127 -1.43 9.00 -11.30
N ARG A 128 -1.92 10.23 -11.52
CA ARG A 128 -1.97 11.27 -10.48
C ARG A 128 -2.84 10.85 -9.29
N THR A 129 -4.04 10.34 -9.54
CA THR A 129 -4.97 9.90 -8.49
C THR A 129 -4.37 8.75 -7.67
N ALA A 130 -3.80 7.74 -8.33
CA ALA A 130 -3.13 6.63 -7.65
C ALA A 130 -1.94 7.10 -6.80
N LEU A 131 -1.13 8.01 -7.31
CA LEU A 131 0.02 8.55 -6.59
C LEU A 131 -0.39 9.39 -5.38
N LEU A 132 -1.41 10.25 -5.51
CA LEU A 132 -1.91 11.04 -4.39
C LEU A 132 -2.46 10.15 -3.27
N ALA A 133 -3.25 9.13 -3.61
CA ALA A 133 -3.71 8.15 -2.62
C ALA A 133 -2.54 7.40 -1.96
N SER A 134 -1.51 7.04 -2.74
CA SER A 134 -0.29 6.43 -2.20
C SER A 134 0.47 7.36 -1.24
N ARG A 135 0.54 8.66 -1.53
CA ARG A 135 1.16 9.67 -0.66
C ARG A 135 0.39 9.89 0.63
N VAL A 136 -0.94 9.91 0.55
CA VAL A 136 -1.80 9.94 1.75
C VAL A 136 -1.51 8.71 2.61
N ASN A 137 -1.48 7.51 2.03
CA ASN A 137 -1.11 6.31 2.76
C ASN A 137 0.30 6.40 3.37
N PHE A 138 1.27 6.93 2.62
CA PHE A 138 2.64 7.11 3.10
C PHE A 138 2.69 8.04 4.32
N MET A 139 1.98 9.17 4.29
CA MET A 139 1.87 10.07 5.45
C MET A 139 1.14 9.43 6.63
N LEU A 140 0.02 8.75 6.39
CA LEU A 140 -0.75 8.05 7.43
C LEU A 140 0.03 6.88 8.05
N SER A 141 0.97 6.28 7.31
CA SER A 141 1.79 5.18 7.81
C SER A 141 2.64 5.59 9.01
N ILE A 142 3.03 6.86 9.10
CA ILE A 142 3.89 7.37 10.18
C ILE A 142 3.15 7.34 11.54
N PRO A 143 2.01 8.04 11.74
CA PRO A 143 1.27 7.94 12.98
C PRO A 143 0.74 6.52 13.22
N MET A 144 0.39 5.78 12.18
CA MET A 144 -0.01 4.38 12.30
C MET A 144 1.08 3.52 12.95
N LEU A 145 2.31 3.56 12.44
CA LEU A 145 3.46 2.83 12.97
C LEU A 145 3.82 3.31 14.38
N PHE A 146 3.75 4.62 14.63
CA PHE A 146 3.96 5.17 15.97
C PHE A 146 3.01 4.55 16.98
N PHE A 147 1.69 4.57 16.73
CA PHE A 147 0.71 4.01 17.64
C PHE A 147 0.81 2.48 17.78
N MET A 148 1.13 1.77 16.70
CA MET A 148 1.34 0.32 16.74
C MET A 148 2.59 -0.08 17.55
N GLY A 149 3.69 0.66 17.43
CA GLY A 149 4.91 0.42 18.20
C GLY A 149 4.79 0.86 19.66
N ALA A 150 4.28 2.08 19.87
CA ALA A 150 4.13 2.68 21.20
C ALA A 150 3.09 1.95 22.08
N GLY A 151 2.11 1.27 21.48
CA GLY A 151 1.10 0.49 22.21
C GLY A 151 1.66 -0.53 23.20
N SER A 152 2.87 -1.06 22.95
CA SER A 152 3.55 -1.98 23.87
C SER A 152 4.27 -1.31 25.06
N HIS A 153 4.47 0.02 24.98
CA HIS A 153 5.13 0.82 25.99
C HIS A 153 4.15 1.61 26.87
N PHE A 154 2.90 1.73 26.45
CA PHE A 154 1.83 2.30 27.24
C PHE A 154 1.28 1.26 28.24
N ARG A 155 1.22 1.64 29.52
CA ARG A 155 0.73 0.82 30.63
C ARG A 155 -0.76 1.06 30.88
#